data_AF-B5IL98-F1
#
_entry.id   AF-B5IL98-F1
#
_cell.length_a   1.000
_cell.length_b   1.000
_cell.length_c   1.000
_cell.angle_alpha   90.00
_cell.angle_beta   90.00
_cell.angle_gamma   90.00
#
_symmetry.space_group_name_H-M   'P 1'
#
loop_
_entity.id
_entity.type
_entity.pdbx_description
1 polymer ?
#
loop_
_entity_poly.entity_id
_entity_poly.type
_entity_poly.pdbx_seq_one_letter_code
_entity_poly.pdbx_strand_id
1 'polypeptide(L)'
;MTTTKGTDESTEDKYSLSSWQARPIQATIEKIISNQNADDAHNAPKEVVKAATGRWVLTTGIRPVDLYVYLKARFGEPNGITMISKNHEDSDNLIHWHYSLETSLGPLDFICWSFRLEILHPLAPCFSDPNDFLLAVKQDFSRFSSSMKEIRKGLEKWKVFLNPYFRLKTMLETQLQELEDIRLEEVKKPIQPRTVEEAKSFTDAFSDTAKKFTKAAQIGLGIRMLTPVWAESFVNLLLFLMAKPEVRSDKRLYDGIMRQNIDVRIRGIHLNCVGFASQVKYDEWDACKKFHSMMNRRNDLLHGNVDPELSTFDELYFEQKTPLYIEFKDFSFFSYKATLLNATPEQALEDYQTVQDLASHILLCIDYKIREDVVRLVLSRHLGWDEGRQRVGILFPDHLADAVFSYGSSD
;
A
#
# COMPACT_ATOMS: atom_id res chain seq x y z
N MET A 1 35.52 70.79 1.09
CA MET A 1 34.67 70.12 2.09
C MET A 1 33.86 69.05 1.37
N THR A 2 34.51 67.92 1.12
CA THR A 2 34.32 66.64 1.83
C THR A 2 32.98 65.97 1.51
N THR A 3 33.05 65.15 0.47
CA THR A 3 32.31 63.89 0.28
C THR A 3 32.22 63.07 1.56
N THR A 4 31.02 62.59 1.88
CA THR A 4 30.82 61.38 2.68
C THR A 4 29.97 60.40 1.88
N LYS A 5 30.65 59.35 1.40
CA LYS A 5 30.07 58.08 0.97
C LYS A 5 29.28 57.52 2.15
N GLY A 6 27.98 57.29 1.96
CA GLY A 6 27.25 56.30 2.73
C GLY A 6 27.75 54.94 2.27
N THR A 7 28.43 54.25 3.18
CA THR A 7 28.86 52.86 3.05
C THR A 7 27.66 51.96 2.80
N ASP A 8 27.72 51.18 1.71
CA ASP A 8 27.03 49.91 1.57
C ASP A 8 27.25 49.10 2.86
N GLU A 9 26.19 48.96 3.67
CA GLU A 9 26.08 47.81 4.54
C GLU A 9 25.92 46.60 3.64
N SER A 10 27.03 45.92 3.39
CA SER A 10 27.04 44.56 2.88
C SER A 10 26.01 43.76 3.67
N THR A 11 24.98 43.26 2.98
CA THR A 11 24.17 42.15 3.44
C THR A 11 25.11 41.00 3.80
N GLU A 12 25.53 40.93 5.07
CA GLU A 12 26.12 39.72 5.62
C GLU A 12 25.10 38.61 5.38
N ASP A 13 25.52 37.61 4.61
CA ASP A 13 24.70 36.48 4.24
C ASP A 13 24.26 35.78 5.55
N LYS A 14 23.01 35.98 5.96
CA LYS A 14 22.43 35.57 7.26
C LYS A 14 22.72 34.11 7.64
N TYR A 15 22.97 33.27 6.62
CA TYR A 15 23.27 31.84 6.74
C TYR A 15 24.69 31.44 6.30
N SER A 16 25.50 32.41 5.83
CA SER A 16 26.85 32.25 5.26
C SER A 16 27.05 30.92 4.57
N LEU A 17 26.22 30.65 3.56
CA LEU A 17 26.16 29.32 2.95
C LEU A 17 27.54 28.90 2.44
N SER A 18 28.34 29.83 1.93
CA SER A 18 29.71 29.60 1.45
C SER A 18 30.67 28.97 2.47
N SER A 19 30.40 29.10 3.77
CA SER A 19 31.24 28.54 4.85
C SER A 19 31.03 27.03 5.08
N TRP A 20 30.00 26.44 4.47
CA TRP A 20 29.62 25.06 4.76
C TRP A 20 30.60 24.06 4.16
N GLN A 21 30.98 23.06 4.96
CA GLN A 21 31.86 21.97 4.54
C GLN A 21 31.28 20.62 4.94
N ALA A 22 31.49 19.59 4.12
CA ALA A 22 31.12 18.23 4.47
C ALA A 22 31.98 17.74 5.64
N ARG A 23 31.36 17.22 6.69
CA ARG A 23 32.09 16.64 7.82
C ARG A 23 32.56 15.22 7.49
N PRO A 24 33.86 14.88 7.61
CA PRO A 24 34.31 13.51 7.42
C PRO A 24 33.69 12.57 8.46
N ILE A 25 33.09 11.46 8.03
CA ILE A 25 32.49 10.45 8.92
C ILE A 25 33.50 9.97 9.97
N GLN A 26 34.76 9.79 9.57
CA GLN A 26 35.82 9.32 10.44
C GLN A 26 36.07 10.23 11.65
N ALA A 27 36.02 11.55 11.46
CA ALA A 27 36.13 12.53 12.55
C ALA A 27 34.92 12.50 13.50
N THR A 28 33.75 12.06 13.03
CA THR A 28 32.56 11.86 13.87
C THR A 28 32.66 10.55 14.68
N ILE A 29 33.13 9.46 14.04
CA ILE A 29 33.38 8.18 14.70
C ILE A 29 34.45 8.34 15.79
N GLU A 30 35.57 9.00 15.48
CA GLU A 30 36.65 9.25 16.44
C GLU A 30 36.17 10.06 17.66
N LYS A 31 35.29 11.05 17.45
CA LYS A 31 34.69 11.83 18.54
C LYS A 31 33.73 11.00 19.41
N ILE A 32 32.98 10.07 18.81
CA ILE A 32 32.07 9.18 19.55
C ILE A 32 32.87 8.17 20.37
N ILE A 33 33.89 7.56 19.76
CA ILE A 33 34.79 6.62 20.43
C ILE A 33 35.58 7.34 21.55
N SER A 34 36.05 8.57 21.32
CA SER A 34 36.77 9.33 22.34
C SER A 34 35.88 9.70 23.52
N ASN A 35 34.59 9.99 23.28
CA ASN A 35 33.63 10.28 24.34
C ASN A 35 33.28 9.02 25.14
N GLN A 36 33.08 7.87 24.49
CA GLN A 36 32.85 6.59 25.16
C GLN A 36 34.07 6.15 26.00
N ASN A 37 35.28 6.26 25.45
CA ASN A 37 36.51 5.93 26.18
C ASN A 37 36.81 6.91 27.33
N ALA A 38 36.33 8.15 27.25
CA ALA A 38 36.44 9.13 28.33
C ALA A 38 35.43 8.87 29.47
N ASP A 39 34.25 8.35 29.15
CA ASP A 39 33.23 7.93 30.12
C ASP A 39 33.67 6.69 30.90
N ASP A 40 34.42 5.77 30.29
CA ASP A 40 34.95 4.57 30.96
C ASP A 40 36.15 4.86 31.90
N ALA A 41 36.80 6.03 31.78
CA ALA A 41 38.03 6.33 32.50
C ALA A 41 37.85 7.19 33.78
N HIS A 42 36.72 7.86 34.01
CA HIS A 42 36.49 8.72 35.18
C HIS A 42 35.04 8.70 35.70
N ASN A 43 34.82 8.13 36.88
CA ASN A 43 33.62 8.31 37.71
C ASN A 43 33.58 9.71 38.34
N ALA A 44 33.35 10.75 37.54
CA ALA A 44 32.89 12.05 38.01
C ALA A 44 31.87 12.61 37.01
N PRO A 45 30.73 13.15 37.44
CA PRO A 45 29.76 13.74 36.53
C PRO A 45 30.38 15.02 35.96
N LYS A 46 30.99 14.91 34.78
CA LYS A 46 31.24 16.07 33.94
C LYS A 46 29.90 16.41 33.28
N GLU A 47 29.44 17.64 33.45
CA GLU A 47 28.46 18.22 32.55
C GLU A 47 28.97 18.04 31.12
N VAL A 48 28.45 17.04 30.42
CA VAL A 48 28.52 16.99 28.98
C VAL A 48 27.67 18.16 28.54
N VAL A 49 28.30 19.30 28.27
CA VAL A 49 27.67 20.39 27.51
C VAL A 49 27.38 19.80 26.13
N LYS A 50 26.25 19.10 26.01
CA LYS A 50 25.64 18.84 24.71
C LYS A 50 25.37 20.22 24.17
N ALA A 51 26.09 20.61 23.11
CA ALA A 51 25.74 21.81 22.36
C ALA A 51 24.25 21.69 22.06
N ALA A 52 23.45 22.58 22.63
CA ALA A 52 22.01 22.51 22.45
C ALA A 52 21.74 22.76 20.96
N THR A 53 21.15 21.78 20.31
CA THR A 53 20.83 21.79 18.87
C THR A 53 19.34 22.05 18.70
N GLY A 54 19.01 23.02 17.85
CA GLY A 54 17.64 23.19 17.39
C GLY A 54 17.27 22.10 16.40
N ARG A 55 15.97 21.83 16.27
CA ARG A 55 15.42 20.84 15.34
C ARG A 55 14.25 21.44 14.59
N TRP A 56 14.31 21.32 13.27
CA TRP A 56 13.18 21.56 12.39
C TRP A 56 12.69 20.27 11.78
N VAL A 57 11.37 20.10 11.77
CA VAL A 57 10.69 18.97 11.14
C VAL A 57 9.86 19.50 9.97
N LEU A 58 10.23 19.13 8.76
CA LEU A 58 9.71 19.70 7.53
C LEU A 58 9.00 18.64 6.69
N THR A 59 7.73 18.88 6.37
CA THR A 59 6.93 18.06 5.45
C THR A 59 6.64 18.77 4.12
N THR A 60 6.88 20.08 4.07
CA THR A 60 6.65 20.93 2.90
C THR A 60 7.79 21.97 2.79
N GLY A 61 7.70 22.86 1.80
CA GLY A 61 8.67 23.94 1.63
C GLY A 61 9.84 23.57 0.72
N ILE A 62 10.26 22.31 0.61
CA ILE A 62 11.30 21.88 -0.33
C ILE A 62 11.02 20.46 -0.83
N ARG A 63 11.26 20.19 -2.12
CA ARG A 63 11.15 18.82 -2.66
C ARG A 63 12.39 18.03 -2.21
N PRO A 64 12.25 16.85 -1.57
CA PRO A 64 13.39 16.08 -1.07
C PRO A 64 14.42 15.75 -2.16
N VAL A 65 13.96 15.41 -3.38
CA VAL A 65 14.85 15.13 -4.52
C VAL A 65 15.67 16.35 -4.94
N ASP A 66 15.12 17.57 -4.86
CA ASP A 66 15.86 18.77 -5.22
C ASP A 66 16.95 19.07 -4.20
N LEU A 67 16.62 18.92 -2.91
CA LEU A 67 17.58 19.09 -1.83
C LEU A 67 18.68 18.03 -1.90
N TYR A 68 18.33 16.75 -2.09
CA TYR A 68 19.31 15.67 -2.24
C TYR A 68 20.28 15.94 -3.39
N VAL A 69 19.75 16.31 -4.56
CA VAL A 69 20.56 16.60 -5.75
C VAL A 69 21.44 17.83 -5.55
N TYR A 70 20.95 18.86 -4.87
CA TYR A 70 21.73 20.04 -4.51
C TYR A 70 22.87 19.69 -3.54
N LEU A 71 22.56 19.00 -2.44
CA LEU A 71 23.57 18.56 -1.47
C LEU A 71 24.61 17.68 -2.14
N LYS A 72 24.18 16.79 -3.05
CA LYS A 72 25.10 15.94 -3.82
C LYS A 72 25.98 16.73 -4.78
N ALA A 73 25.41 17.71 -5.49
CA ALA A 73 26.16 18.58 -6.40
C ALA A 73 27.23 19.40 -5.68
N ARG A 74 26.97 19.76 -4.43
CA ARG A 74 27.80 20.67 -3.66
C ARG A 74 28.79 19.97 -2.73
N PHE A 75 28.39 18.87 -2.11
CA PHE A 75 29.11 18.22 -1.02
C PHE A 75 29.47 16.74 -1.30
N GLY A 76 29.03 16.18 -2.42
CA GLY A 76 29.27 14.77 -2.77
C GLY A 76 28.26 13.81 -2.17
N GLU A 77 28.63 12.56 -1.93
CA GLU A 77 27.68 11.56 -1.40
C GLU A 77 27.24 11.85 0.04
N PRO A 78 26.06 11.35 0.48
CA PRO A 78 25.61 11.47 1.87
C PRO A 78 26.66 10.95 2.86
N ASN A 79 26.97 11.77 3.85
CA ASN A 79 28.09 11.58 4.78
C ASN A 79 27.68 11.59 6.25
N GLY A 80 26.38 11.49 6.55
CA GLY A 80 25.89 11.45 7.92
C GLY A 80 26.07 10.08 8.57
N ILE A 81 26.10 10.05 9.91
CA ILE A 81 26.42 8.82 10.66
C ILE A 81 25.46 7.66 10.38
N THR A 82 24.19 7.96 10.08
CA THR A 82 23.17 6.94 9.79
C THR A 82 23.38 6.28 8.43
N MET A 83 24.29 6.80 7.60
CA MET A 83 24.67 6.15 6.34
C MET A 83 25.52 4.90 6.55
N ILE A 84 26.13 4.72 7.73
CA ILE A 84 26.95 3.54 8.08
C ILE A 84 26.08 2.28 8.17
N SER A 85 24.87 2.41 8.72
CA SER A 85 23.92 1.30 8.92
C SER A 85 22.88 1.20 7.80
N LYS A 86 23.07 1.90 6.69
CA LYS A 86 22.12 1.90 5.58
C LYS A 86 22.15 0.54 4.86
N ASN A 87 20.98 -0.04 4.59
CA ASN A 87 20.87 -1.15 3.67
C ASN A 87 21.14 -0.66 2.24
N HIS A 88 22.13 -1.28 1.59
CA HIS A 88 22.56 -0.95 0.23
C HIS A 88 21.96 -1.86 -0.84
N GLU A 89 21.34 -2.98 -0.46
CA GLU A 89 20.75 -3.95 -1.38
C GLU A 89 19.30 -3.58 -1.75
N ASP A 90 18.58 -2.87 -0.87
CA ASP A 90 17.20 -2.46 -1.09
C ASP A 90 16.83 -1.11 -0.43
N SER A 91 15.55 -0.76 -0.52
CA SER A 91 14.96 0.48 -0.02
C SER A 91 14.50 0.43 1.44
N ASP A 92 14.60 -0.71 2.12
CA ASP A 92 14.14 -0.90 3.50
C ASP A 92 15.08 -0.22 4.48
N ASN A 93 14.91 1.10 4.56
CA ASN A 93 15.74 1.99 5.35
C ASN A 93 14.84 2.94 6.13
N LEU A 94 15.08 3.05 7.44
CA LEU A 94 14.42 4.05 8.29
C LEU A 94 14.80 5.48 7.87
N ILE A 95 16.06 5.69 7.51
CA ILE A 95 16.61 6.96 7.03
C ILE A 95 17.18 6.74 5.62
N HIS A 96 16.65 7.46 4.64
CA HIS A 96 16.98 7.26 3.22
C HIS A 96 18.32 7.88 2.84
N TRP A 97 18.61 9.06 3.38
CA TRP A 97 19.90 9.72 3.25
C TRP A 97 20.10 10.72 4.39
N HIS A 98 21.36 10.93 4.75
CA HIS A 98 21.77 11.82 5.83
C HIS A 98 23.05 12.55 5.43
N TYR A 99 23.04 13.88 5.52
CA TYR A 99 24.22 14.71 5.36
C TYR A 99 24.56 15.38 6.69
N SER A 100 25.85 15.36 7.06
CA SER A 100 26.39 16.08 8.21
C SER A 100 27.37 17.14 7.70
N LEU A 101 27.05 18.40 7.92
CA LEU A 101 27.84 19.55 7.50
C LEU A 101 28.39 20.30 8.71
N GLU A 102 29.56 20.91 8.55
CA GLU A 102 30.11 21.88 9.48
C GLU A 102 29.90 23.28 8.92
N THR A 103 29.43 24.21 9.76
CA THR A 103 29.23 25.62 9.42
C THR A 103 30.02 26.49 10.38
N SER A 104 30.18 27.77 10.08
CA SER A 104 30.80 28.72 11.04
C SER A 104 30.04 28.85 12.36
N LEU A 105 28.78 28.42 12.41
CA LEU A 105 27.91 28.48 13.58
C LEU A 105 27.82 27.12 14.32
N GLY A 106 28.45 26.08 13.79
CA GLY A 106 28.42 24.71 14.32
C GLY A 106 27.81 23.68 13.36
N PRO A 107 27.50 22.48 13.86
CA PRO A 107 27.07 21.35 13.03
C PRO A 107 25.64 21.53 12.50
N LEU A 108 25.43 21.09 11.26
CA LEU A 108 24.15 21.11 10.57
C LEU A 108 23.90 19.74 9.93
N ASP A 109 22.85 19.05 10.34
CA ASP A 109 22.48 17.74 9.82
C ASP A 109 21.17 17.80 9.03
N PHE A 110 21.16 17.20 7.84
CA PHE A 110 19.95 16.97 7.04
C PHE A 110 19.63 15.48 7.02
N ILE A 111 18.49 15.08 7.58
CA ILE A 111 18.09 13.69 7.74
C ILE A 111 16.77 13.46 7.01
N CYS A 112 16.78 12.64 5.95
CA CYS A 112 15.58 12.35 5.19
C CYS A 112 14.95 11.03 5.61
N TRP A 113 13.69 11.13 6.02
CA TRP A 113 12.80 10.02 6.34
C TRP A 113 11.83 9.78 5.19
N SER A 114 10.96 8.77 5.31
CA SER A 114 9.93 8.47 4.31
C SER A 114 8.91 9.60 4.15
N PHE A 115 8.59 10.32 5.22
CA PHE A 115 7.49 11.30 5.24
C PHE A 115 7.91 12.73 5.58
N ARG A 116 9.17 12.95 5.94
CA ARG A 116 9.67 14.25 6.39
C ARG A 116 11.17 14.39 6.23
N LEU A 117 11.61 15.63 6.26
CA LEU A 117 13.00 16.03 6.42
C LEU A 117 13.18 16.58 7.83
N GLU A 118 14.22 16.14 8.51
CA GLU A 118 14.67 16.76 9.76
C GLU A 118 15.96 17.52 9.53
N ILE A 119 16.02 18.73 10.08
CA ILE A 119 17.22 19.56 10.07
C ILE A 119 17.62 19.81 11.52
N LEU A 120 18.74 19.26 11.92
CA LEU A 120 19.37 19.58 13.21
C LEU A 120 20.33 20.73 12.96
N HIS A 121 20.18 21.82 13.68
CA HIS A 121 20.95 23.04 13.45
C HIS A 121 21.48 23.62 14.77
N PRO A 122 22.50 24.49 14.72
CA PRO A 122 22.96 25.20 15.92
C PRO A 122 21.86 26.11 16.46
N LEU A 123 21.78 26.27 17.79
CA LEU A 123 20.95 27.32 18.40
C LEU A 123 21.60 28.70 18.19
N ALA A 124 21.46 29.25 16.99
CA ALA A 124 21.85 30.61 16.66
C ALA A 124 20.63 31.44 16.22
N PRO A 125 20.58 32.76 16.51
CA PRO A 125 19.41 33.60 16.18
C PRO A 125 18.99 33.62 14.70
N CYS A 126 19.93 33.35 13.78
CA CYS A 126 19.64 33.26 12.34
C CYS A 126 18.78 32.05 11.97
N PHE A 127 18.82 30.97 12.77
CA PHE A 127 17.95 29.79 12.63
C PHE A 127 16.64 29.94 13.40
N SER A 128 16.02 31.12 13.32
CA SER A 128 14.71 31.39 13.94
C SER A 128 13.52 30.98 13.08
N ASP A 129 13.67 30.98 11.75
CA ASP A 129 12.61 30.58 10.80
C ASP A 129 13.14 29.57 9.76
N PRO A 130 12.59 28.35 9.69
CA PRO A 130 12.94 27.38 8.66
C PRO A 130 12.64 27.86 7.23
N ASN A 131 11.65 28.73 7.02
CA ASN A 131 11.29 29.20 5.67
C ASN A 131 12.34 30.12 5.07
N ASP A 132 12.85 31.07 5.85
CA ASP A 132 13.95 31.94 5.46
C ASP A 132 15.20 31.11 5.11
N PHE A 133 15.51 30.12 5.94
CA PHE A 133 16.61 29.20 5.70
C PHE A 133 16.44 28.42 4.39
N LEU A 134 15.26 27.82 4.17
CA LEU A 134 14.98 27.08 2.94
C LEU A 134 15.00 27.99 1.70
N LEU A 135 14.59 29.27 1.85
CA LEU A 135 14.67 30.24 0.77
C LEU A 135 16.13 30.53 0.39
N ALA A 136 17.00 30.73 1.38
CA ALA A 136 18.43 30.91 1.15
C ALA A 136 19.05 29.69 0.45
N VAL A 137 18.73 28.47 0.92
CA VAL A 137 19.19 27.22 0.27
C VAL A 137 18.72 27.14 -1.18
N LYS A 138 17.46 27.49 -1.47
CA LYS A 138 16.92 27.48 -2.85
C LYS A 138 17.57 28.54 -3.74
N GLN A 139 17.91 29.72 -3.21
CA GLN A 139 18.61 30.74 -3.99
C GLN A 139 19.99 30.24 -4.44
N ASP A 140 20.66 29.43 -3.62
CA ASP A 140 21.95 28.82 -3.95
C ASP A 140 21.87 27.74 -5.04
N PHE A 141 20.68 27.18 -5.32
CA PHE A 141 20.48 26.20 -6.40
C PHE A 141 20.95 26.72 -7.76
N SER A 142 20.77 28.03 -8.00
CA SER A 142 21.17 28.67 -9.25
C SER A 142 22.66 28.46 -9.56
N ARG A 143 23.52 28.48 -8.54
CA ARG A 143 24.97 28.30 -8.64
C ARG A 143 25.37 26.86 -9.03
N PHE A 144 24.55 25.88 -8.68
CA PHE A 144 24.82 24.45 -8.92
C PHE A 144 23.90 23.81 -9.95
N SER A 145 23.07 24.61 -10.64
CA SER A 145 22.02 24.16 -11.56
C SER A 145 22.49 23.15 -12.62
N SER A 146 23.69 23.36 -13.20
CA SER A 146 24.27 22.44 -14.19
C SER A 146 24.62 21.08 -13.58
N SER A 147 25.37 21.05 -12.46
CA SER A 147 25.73 19.81 -11.77
C SER A 147 24.50 19.07 -11.25
N MET A 148 23.51 19.81 -10.73
CA MET A 148 22.23 19.24 -10.29
C MET A 148 21.49 18.56 -11.44
N LYS A 149 21.49 19.15 -12.65
CA LYS A 149 20.86 18.56 -13.83
C LYS A 149 21.54 17.24 -14.23
N GLU A 150 22.86 17.20 -14.23
CA GLU A 150 23.61 15.97 -14.57
C GLU A 150 23.38 14.86 -13.54
N ILE A 151 23.42 15.17 -12.24
CA ILE A 151 23.10 14.19 -11.18
C ILE A 151 21.68 13.67 -11.36
N ARG A 152 20.70 14.54 -11.64
CA ARG A 152 19.30 14.14 -11.82
C ARG A 152 19.10 13.20 -13.01
N LYS A 153 19.85 13.36 -14.10
CA LYS A 153 19.79 12.44 -15.26
C LYS A 153 20.25 11.02 -14.90
N GLY A 154 21.16 10.89 -13.93
CA GLY A 154 21.63 9.60 -13.45
C GLY A 154 20.65 8.89 -12.49
N LEU A 155 19.59 9.56 -12.04
CA LEU A 155 18.60 8.97 -11.15
C LEU A 155 17.59 8.13 -11.92
N GLU A 156 17.17 7.01 -11.33
CA GLU A 156 16.08 6.20 -11.87
C GLU A 156 14.73 6.84 -11.56
N LYS A 157 13.86 6.91 -12.57
CA LYS A 157 12.50 7.46 -12.41
C LYS A 157 11.50 6.31 -12.40
N TRP A 158 10.89 6.12 -11.24
CA TRP A 158 9.86 5.12 -11.03
C TRP A 158 8.49 5.77 -10.75
N LYS A 159 7.43 5.16 -11.26
CA LYS A 159 6.04 5.46 -10.87
C LYS A 159 5.55 4.39 -9.93
N VAL A 160 5.06 4.76 -8.75
CA VAL A 160 4.44 3.81 -7.81
C VAL A 160 2.94 3.79 -8.07
N PHE A 161 2.36 2.61 -8.17
CA PHE A 161 0.93 2.43 -8.37
C PHE A 161 0.37 1.30 -7.52
N LEU A 162 -0.94 1.37 -7.25
CA LEU A 162 -1.67 0.35 -6.50
C LEU A 162 -1.90 -0.87 -7.37
N ASN A 163 -1.65 -2.06 -6.83
CA ASN A 163 -2.01 -3.32 -7.47
C ASN A 163 -3.53 -3.58 -7.29
N PRO A 164 -4.36 -3.53 -8.36
CA PRO A 164 -5.79 -3.73 -8.24
C PRO A 164 -6.17 -5.13 -7.76
N TYR A 165 -5.40 -6.15 -8.14
CA TYR A 165 -5.61 -7.53 -7.70
C TYR A 165 -5.43 -7.67 -6.19
N PHE A 166 -4.31 -7.17 -5.67
CA PHE A 166 -4.05 -7.22 -4.22
C PHE A 166 -5.12 -6.44 -3.44
N ARG A 167 -5.53 -5.27 -3.93
CA ARG A 167 -6.58 -4.47 -3.29
C ARG A 167 -7.91 -5.22 -3.19
N LEU A 168 -8.34 -5.89 -4.27
CA LEU A 168 -9.57 -6.69 -4.26
C LEU A 168 -9.43 -7.91 -3.34
N LYS A 169 -8.27 -8.58 -3.36
CA LYS A 169 -7.96 -9.69 -2.45
C LYS A 169 -8.13 -9.29 -0.99
N THR A 170 -7.49 -8.21 -0.54
CA THR A 170 -7.57 -7.75 0.86
C THR A 170 -8.99 -7.38 1.27
N MET A 171 -9.76 -6.78 0.36
CA MET A 171 -11.16 -6.45 0.62
C MET A 171 -12.02 -7.72 0.79
N LEU A 172 -11.84 -8.71 -0.08
CA LEU A 172 -12.52 -10.02 0.02
C LEU A 172 -12.13 -10.76 1.30
N GLU A 173 -10.85 -10.78 1.66
CA GLU A 173 -10.37 -11.41 2.90
C GLU A 173 -10.94 -10.74 4.15
N THR A 174 -11.07 -9.41 4.15
CA THR A 174 -11.71 -8.67 5.26
C THR A 174 -13.20 -9.02 5.34
N GLN A 175 -13.90 -9.10 4.20
CA GLN A 175 -15.31 -9.50 4.16
C GLN A 175 -15.53 -10.94 4.60
N LEU A 176 -14.64 -11.86 4.22
CA LEU A 176 -14.68 -13.25 4.67
C LEU A 176 -14.51 -13.32 6.19
N GLN A 177 -13.54 -12.61 6.74
CA GLN A 177 -13.36 -12.53 8.20
C GLN A 177 -14.59 -11.95 8.89
N GLU A 178 -15.16 -10.84 8.37
CA GLU A 178 -16.41 -10.28 8.89
C GLU A 178 -17.57 -11.29 8.84
N LEU A 179 -17.63 -12.12 7.80
CA LEU A 179 -18.67 -13.14 7.65
C LEU A 179 -18.52 -14.28 8.65
N GLU A 180 -17.28 -14.75 8.85
CA GLU A 180 -16.94 -15.75 9.87
C GLU A 180 -17.22 -15.23 11.29
N ASP A 181 -16.91 -13.97 11.57
CA ASP A 181 -17.11 -13.33 12.87
C ASP A 181 -18.59 -13.23 13.27
N ILE A 182 -19.53 -13.29 12.31
CA ILE A 182 -20.97 -13.30 12.60
C ILE A 182 -21.40 -14.59 13.31
N ARG A 183 -20.67 -15.71 13.09
CA ARG A 183 -20.93 -17.04 13.67
C ARG A 183 -22.38 -17.47 13.58
N LEU A 184 -22.93 -17.52 12.37
CA LEU A 184 -24.36 -17.79 12.12
C LEU A 184 -24.84 -19.10 12.77
N GLU A 185 -23.97 -20.11 12.82
CA GLU A 185 -24.19 -21.41 13.44
C GLU A 185 -24.41 -21.34 14.96
N GLU A 186 -23.85 -20.34 15.64
CA GLU A 186 -24.01 -20.11 17.07
C GLU A 186 -25.23 -19.25 17.41
N VAL A 187 -25.90 -18.69 16.39
CA VAL A 187 -27.00 -17.76 16.62
C VAL A 187 -28.24 -18.50 17.09
N LYS A 188 -28.61 -18.25 18.36
CA LYS A 188 -29.83 -18.80 18.96
C LYS A 188 -31.06 -18.33 18.23
N LYS A 189 -31.79 -19.27 17.65
CA LYS A 189 -33.03 -18.99 16.93
C LYS A 189 -34.13 -18.63 17.93
N PRO A 190 -34.86 -17.52 17.76
CA PRO A 190 -35.95 -17.16 18.65
C PRO A 190 -37.05 -18.23 18.55
N ILE A 191 -37.52 -18.69 19.71
CA ILE A 191 -38.59 -19.69 19.83
C ILE A 191 -39.92 -18.95 19.94
N GLN A 192 -40.94 -19.43 19.24
CA GLN A 192 -42.29 -18.84 19.28
C GLN A 192 -42.75 -18.67 20.74
N PRO A 193 -43.14 -17.45 21.16
CA PRO A 193 -43.56 -17.20 22.53
C PRO A 193 -44.89 -17.90 22.82
N ARG A 194 -45.00 -18.50 24.01
CA ARG A 194 -46.22 -19.13 24.53
C ARG A 194 -46.88 -18.30 25.63
N THR A 195 -46.17 -17.31 26.17
CA THR A 195 -46.64 -16.40 27.22
C THR A 195 -46.42 -14.93 26.84
N VAL A 196 -47.08 -14.00 27.55
CA VAL A 196 -46.97 -12.55 27.27
C VAL A 196 -45.58 -12.03 27.65
N GLU A 197 -45.00 -12.57 28.72
CA GLU A 197 -43.64 -12.26 29.17
C GLU A 197 -42.58 -12.70 28.13
N GLU A 198 -42.78 -13.85 27.49
CA GLU A 198 -41.92 -14.35 26.40
C GLU A 198 -42.05 -13.51 25.11
N ALA A 199 -43.19 -12.86 24.88
CA ALA A 199 -43.41 -12.08 23.66
C ALA A 199 -42.47 -10.86 23.55
N LYS A 200 -42.14 -10.24 24.69
CA LYS A 200 -41.22 -9.09 24.71
C LYS A 200 -39.78 -9.50 24.43
N SER A 201 -39.29 -10.55 25.09
CA SER A 201 -37.93 -11.09 24.86
C SER A 201 -37.77 -11.71 23.47
N PHE A 202 -38.86 -12.28 22.92
CA PHE A 202 -38.91 -12.75 21.54
C PHE A 202 -38.66 -11.64 20.53
N THR A 203 -39.27 -10.46 20.72
CA THR A 203 -39.15 -9.33 19.78
C THR A 203 -37.70 -8.84 19.65
N ASP A 204 -37.00 -8.70 20.78
CA ASP A 204 -35.60 -8.27 20.80
C ASP A 204 -34.67 -9.34 20.19
N ALA A 205 -34.83 -10.60 20.61
CA ALA A 205 -34.06 -11.72 20.06
C ALA A 205 -34.29 -11.91 18.54
N PHE A 206 -35.51 -11.68 18.08
CA PHE A 206 -35.87 -11.69 16.68
C PHE A 206 -35.17 -10.59 15.89
N SER A 207 -35.28 -9.34 16.35
CA SER A 207 -34.66 -8.19 15.70
C SER A 207 -33.15 -8.37 15.58
N ASP A 208 -32.50 -8.80 16.65
CA ASP A 208 -31.05 -9.01 16.65
C ASP A 208 -30.63 -10.16 15.75
N THR A 209 -31.41 -11.24 15.69
CA THR A 209 -31.08 -12.33 14.79
C THR A 209 -31.29 -11.96 13.32
N ALA A 210 -32.40 -11.29 12.99
CA ALA A 210 -32.65 -10.81 11.64
C ALA A 210 -31.54 -9.88 11.12
N LYS A 211 -31.00 -8.99 11.97
CA LYS A 211 -29.85 -8.14 11.63
C LYS A 211 -28.60 -8.96 11.25
N LYS A 212 -28.28 -10.01 12.02
CA LYS A 212 -27.11 -10.87 11.74
C LYS A 212 -27.22 -11.57 10.39
N PHE A 213 -28.36 -12.19 10.11
CA PHE A 213 -28.59 -12.88 8.83
C PHE A 213 -28.64 -11.91 7.65
N THR A 214 -29.23 -10.73 7.83
CA THR A 214 -29.23 -9.68 6.79
C THR A 214 -27.81 -9.21 6.49
N LYS A 215 -27.00 -8.94 7.52
CA LYS A 215 -25.60 -8.54 7.36
C LYS A 215 -24.77 -9.66 6.70
N ALA A 216 -24.99 -10.91 7.08
CA ALA A 216 -24.34 -12.05 6.44
C ALA A 216 -24.72 -12.18 4.96
N ALA A 217 -26.00 -12.06 4.61
CA ALA A 217 -26.45 -12.08 3.22
C ALA A 217 -25.83 -10.92 2.41
N GLN A 218 -25.76 -9.72 2.98
CA GLN A 218 -25.12 -8.56 2.34
C GLN A 218 -23.64 -8.79 2.08
N ILE A 219 -22.90 -9.30 3.07
CA ILE A 219 -21.48 -9.61 2.91
C ILE A 219 -21.28 -10.75 1.91
N GLY A 220 -22.04 -11.84 2.04
CA GLY A 220 -22.00 -12.98 1.14
C GLY A 220 -22.24 -12.56 -0.30
N LEU A 221 -23.29 -11.78 -0.56
CA LEU A 221 -23.54 -11.22 -1.88
C LEU A 221 -22.38 -10.32 -2.36
N GLY A 222 -21.86 -9.46 -1.49
CA GLY A 222 -20.69 -8.61 -1.79
C GLY A 222 -19.49 -9.43 -2.28
N ILE A 223 -19.12 -10.49 -1.55
CA ILE A 223 -18.04 -11.42 -1.90
C ILE A 223 -18.30 -12.04 -3.27
N ARG A 224 -19.48 -12.65 -3.45
CA ARG A 224 -19.85 -13.35 -4.70
C ARG A 224 -19.80 -12.42 -5.93
N MET A 225 -20.10 -11.14 -5.73
CA MET A 225 -20.10 -10.14 -6.80
C MET A 225 -18.70 -9.60 -7.12
N LEU A 226 -17.83 -9.53 -6.12
CA LEU A 226 -16.47 -8.99 -6.25
C LEU A 226 -15.46 -10.06 -6.71
N THR A 227 -15.66 -11.31 -6.34
CA THR A 227 -14.78 -12.44 -6.67
C THR A 227 -14.52 -12.60 -8.19
N PRO A 228 -15.52 -12.49 -9.08
CA PRO A 228 -15.31 -12.47 -10.53
C PRO A 228 -14.38 -11.34 -11.00
N VAL A 229 -14.57 -10.12 -10.46
CA VAL A 229 -13.74 -8.95 -10.77
C VAL A 229 -12.31 -9.17 -10.27
N TRP A 230 -12.16 -9.82 -9.12
CA TRP A 230 -10.86 -10.21 -8.58
C TRP A 230 -10.12 -11.18 -9.52
N ALA A 231 -10.80 -12.21 -10.04
CA ALA A 231 -10.22 -13.11 -11.03
C ALA A 231 -9.80 -12.38 -12.33
N GLU A 232 -10.64 -11.47 -12.83
CA GLU A 232 -10.28 -10.67 -14.01
C GLU A 232 -9.07 -9.78 -13.76
N SER A 233 -8.97 -9.17 -12.58
CA SER A 233 -7.83 -8.34 -12.21
C SER A 233 -6.52 -9.13 -12.15
N PHE A 234 -6.58 -10.42 -11.75
CA PHE A 234 -5.44 -11.33 -11.76
C PHE A 234 -4.92 -11.55 -13.18
N VAL A 235 -5.81 -11.94 -14.10
CA VAL A 235 -5.46 -12.19 -15.50
C VAL A 235 -4.93 -10.92 -16.17
N ASN A 236 -5.56 -9.77 -15.90
CA ASN A 236 -5.10 -8.47 -16.37
C ASN A 236 -3.70 -8.12 -15.84
N LEU A 237 -3.43 -8.41 -14.57
CA LEU A 237 -2.12 -8.19 -13.98
C LEU A 237 -1.07 -9.07 -14.67
N LEU A 238 -1.34 -10.36 -14.88
CA LEU A 238 -0.41 -11.24 -15.59
C LEU A 238 -0.13 -10.77 -17.02
N LEU A 239 -1.15 -10.34 -17.75
CA LEU A 239 -0.99 -9.76 -19.09
C LEU A 239 -0.15 -8.48 -19.04
N PHE A 240 -0.41 -7.60 -18.08
CA PHE A 240 0.40 -6.38 -17.90
C PHE A 240 1.87 -6.71 -17.61
N LEU A 241 2.12 -7.62 -16.65
CA LEU A 241 3.47 -8.02 -16.22
C LEU A 241 4.24 -8.71 -17.36
N MET A 242 3.59 -9.64 -18.07
CA MET A 242 4.27 -10.62 -18.91
C MET A 242 3.93 -10.54 -20.39
N ALA A 243 3.12 -9.57 -20.87
CA ALA A 243 2.85 -9.42 -22.29
C ALA A 243 4.15 -9.39 -23.10
N LYS A 244 4.17 -10.12 -24.21
CA LYS A 244 5.31 -10.13 -25.14
C LYS A 244 5.60 -8.70 -25.64
N PRO A 245 6.87 -8.36 -25.92
CA PRO A 245 7.23 -7.01 -26.38
C PRO A 245 6.41 -6.55 -27.59
N GLU A 246 6.17 -7.44 -28.56
CA GLU A 246 5.35 -7.16 -29.75
C GLU A 246 3.89 -6.84 -29.39
N VAL A 247 3.32 -7.51 -28.39
CA VAL A 247 1.96 -7.23 -27.88
C VAL A 247 1.92 -5.91 -27.12
N ARG A 248 2.92 -5.66 -26.25
CA ARG A 248 2.97 -4.44 -25.42
C ARG A 248 3.19 -3.18 -26.26
N SER A 249 3.98 -3.27 -27.34
CA SER A 249 4.30 -2.13 -28.21
C SER A 249 3.16 -1.73 -29.14
N ASP A 250 2.26 -2.66 -29.49
CA ASP A 250 1.08 -2.39 -30.29
C ASP A 250 -0.15 -2.18 -29.40
N LYS A 251 -0.52 -0.90 -29.22
CA LYS A 251 -1.69 -0.52 -28.43
C LYS A 251 -2.98 -1.14 -28.93
N ARG A 252 -3.19 -1.26 -30.25
CA ARG A 252 -4.43 -1.80 -30.80
C ARG A 252 -4.54 -3.30 -30.52
N LEU A 253 -3.43 -4.01 -30.64
CA LEU A 253 -3.36 -5.43 -30.31
C LEU A 253 -3.59 -5.66 -28.80
N TYR A 254 -2.89 -4.91 -27.96
CA TYR A 254 -3.05 -4.99 -26.50
C TYR A 254 -4.50 -4.70 -26.07
N ASP A 255 -5.08 -3.59 -26.54
CA ASP A 255 -6.47 -3.21 -26.24
C ASP A 255 -7.46 -4.25 -26.76
N GLY A 256 -7.18 -4.88 -27.90
CA GLY A 256 -7.96 -5.98 -28.45
C GLY A 256 -8.01 -7.19 -27.52
N ILE A 257 -6.85 -7.61 -26.98
CA ILE A 257 -6.75 -8.71 -26.01
C ILE A 257 -7.49 -8.36 -24.72
N MET A 258 -7.31 -7.14 -24.20
CA MET A 258 -7.95 -6.71 -22.95
C MET A 258 -9.49 -6.71 -23.01
N ARG A 259 -10.08 -6.52 -24.19
CA ARG A 259 -11.54 -6.49 -24.40
C ARG A 259 -12.18 -7.86 -24.61
N GLN A 260 -11.38 -8.92 -24.74
CA GLN A 260 -11.90 -10.26 -24.90
C GLN A 260 -12.57 -10.76 -23.61
N ASN A 261 -13.52 -11.67 -23.77
CA ASN A 261 -14.10 -12.40 -22.64
C ASN A 261 -12.99 -13.09 -21.84
N ILE A 262 -13.20 -13.21 -20.52
CA ILE A 262 -12.16 -13.69 -19.59
C ILE A 262 -11.69 -15.11 -19.93
N ASP A 263 -12.60 -15.98 -20.37
CA ASP A 263 -12.28 -17.34 -20.80
C ASP A 263 -11.33 -17.35 -22.01
N VAL A 264 -11.57 -16.47 -22.99
CA VAL A 264 -10.70 -16.32 -24.16
C VAL A 264 -9.33 -15.77 -23.75
N ARG A 265 -9.29 -14.78 -22.85
CA ARG A 265 -8.03 -14.24 -22.32
C ARG A 265 -7.21 -15.33 -21.61
N ILE A 266 -7.84 -16.15 -20.77
CA ILE A 266 -7.16 -17.25 -20.06
C ILE A 266 -6.63 -18.29 -21.04
N ARG A 267 -7.42 -18.72 -22.02
CA ARG A 267 -6.99 -19.69 -23.04
C ARG A 267 -5.79 -19.16 -23.83
N GLY A 268 -5.84 -17.89 -24.23
CA GLY A 268 -4.81 -17.25 -25.05
C GLY A 268 -3.61 -16.71 -24.28
N ILE A 269 -3.58 -16.76 -22.94
CA ILE A 269 -2.57 -16.04 -22.15
C ILE A 269 -1.14 -16.50 -22.46
N HIS A 270 -0.95 -17.81 -22.66
CA HIS A 270 0.34 -18.41 -23.02
C HIS A 270 0.85 -17.97 -24.41
N LEU A 271 -0.04 -17.54 -25.30
CA LEU A 271 0.31 -17.04 -26.62
C LEU A 271 0.74 -15.57 -26.57
N ASN A 272 0.13 -14.79 -25.67
CA ASN A 272 0.32 -13.35 -25.58
C ASN A 272 1.39 -12.95 -24.56
N CYS A 273 1.76 -13.84 -23.64
CA CYS A 273 2.75 -13.59 -22.60
C CYS A 273 4.06 -14.35 -22.82
N VAL A 274 5.16 -13.79 -22.33
CA VAL A 274 6.42 -14.51 -22.12
C VAL A 274 6.33 -15.36 -20.86
N GLY A 275 7.15 -16.41 -20.78
CA GLY A 275 7.38 -17.13 -19.53
C GLY A 275 6.37 -18.22 -19.17
N PHE A 276 5.36 -18.48 -20.01
CA PHE A 276 4.55 -19.69 -19.89
C PHE A 276 5.32 -20.90 -20.42
N ALA A 277 5.44 -21.94 -19.59
CA ALA A 277 6.04 -23.23 -19.98
C ALA A 277 5.01 -24.16 -20.65
N SER A 278 3.73 -23.96 -20.37
CA SER A 278 2.63 -24.73 -20.95
C SER A 278 1.37 -23.88 -21.12
N GLN A 279 0.46 -24.34 -21.98
CA GLN A 279 -0.86 -23.74 -22.12
C GLN A 279 -1.74 -24.03 -20.91
N VAL A 280 -2.65 -23.10 -20.61
CA VAL A 280 -3.70 -23.30 -19.60
C VAL A 280 -4.76 -24.21 -20.19
N LYS A 281 -4.93 -25.41 -19.63
CA LYS A 281 -5.89 -26.43 -20.11
C LYS A 281 -7.30 -26.14 -19.59
N TYR A 282 -7.89 -25.06 -20.08
CA TYR A 282 -9.14 -24.49 -19.55
C TYR A 282 -10.32 -25.49 -19.53
N ASP A 283 -10.47 -26.34 -20.55
CA ASP A 283 -11.60 -27.29 -20.61
C ASP A 283 -11.34 -28.61 -19.85
N GLU A 284 -10.09 -28.87 -19.46
CA GLU A 284 -9.72 -30.13 -18.81
C GLU A 284 -9.70 -29.98 -17.28
N TRP A 285 -9.30 -28.82 -16.77
CA TRP A 285 -9.06 -28.62 -15.34
C TRP A 285 -10.31 -28.20 -14.57
N ASP A 286 -10.54 -28.83 -13.41
CA ASP A 286 -11.72 -28.61 -12.58
C ASP A 286 -11.86 -27.15 -12.11
N ALA A 287 -10.75 -26.49 -11.73
CA ALA A 287 -10.78 -25.09 -11.31
C ALA A 287 -11.27 -24.15 -12.41
N CYS A 288 -10.94 -24.43 -13.68
CA CYS A 288 -11.42 -23.62 -14.81
C CYS A 288 -12.90 -23.84 -15.08
N LYS A 289 -13.40 -25.09 -14.95
CA LYS A 289 -14.82 -25.42 -15.08
C LYS A 289 -15.65 -24.76 -13.98
N LYS A 290 -15.20 -24.86 -12.72
CA LYS A 290 -15.83 -24.19 -11.57
C LYS A 290 -15.86 -22.68 -11.75
N PHE A 291 -14.74 -22.09 -12.19
CA PHE A 291 -14.67 -20.67 -12.50
C PHE A 291 -15.65 -20.27 -13.61
N HIS A 292 -15.76 -21.05 -14.68
CA HIS A 292 -16.72 -20.79 -15.76
C HIS A 292 -18.17 -20.80 -15.24
N SER A 293 -18.52 -21.80 -14.43
CA SER A 293 -19.84 -21.87 -13.78
C SER A 293 -20.10 -20.68 -12.85
N MET A 294 -19.09 -20.27 -12.07
CA MET A 294 -19.18 -19.08 -11.20
C MET A 294 -19.44 -17.79 -12.02
N MET A 295 -18.74 -17.60 -13.14
CA MET A 295 -18.95 -16.46 -14.04
C MET A 295 -20.38 -16.42 -14.60
N ASN A 296 -20.93 -17.58 -14.97
CA ASN A 296 -22.31 -17.68 -15.45
C ASN A 296 -23.31 -17.32 -14.35
N ARG A 297 -23.16 -17.86 -13.13
CA ARG A 297 -24.00 -17.51 -11.98
C ARG A 297 -23.97 -16.01 -11.65
N ARG A 298 -22.80 -15.38 -11.77
CA ARG A 298 -22.66 -13.92 -11.58
C ARG A 298 -23.48 -13.13 -12.58
N ASN A 299 -23.55 -13.56 -13.84
CA ASN A 299 -24.38 -12.86 -14.83
C ASN A 299 -25.86 -12.92 -14.43
N ASP A 300 -26.34 -14.07 -13.96
CA ASP A 300 -27.72 -14.19 -13.48
C ASP A 300 -28.00 -13.28 -12.27
N LEU A 301 -27.07 -13.26 -11.30
CA LEU A 301 -27.15 -12.40 -10.11
C LEU A 301 -27.12 -10.90 -10.45
N LEU A 302 -26.24 -10.46 -11.36
CA LEU A 302 -26.09 -9.06 -11.74
C LEU A 302 -27.21 -8.51 -12.60
N HIS A 303 -27.73 -9.35 -13.48
CA HIS A 303 -28.83 -8.95 -14.35
C HIS A 303 -30.18 -9.03 -13.64
N GLY A 304 -30.21 -9.58 -12.41
CA GLY A 304 -31.42 -9.70 -11.61
C GLY A 304 -32.47 -10.53 -12.34
N ASN A 305 -32.03 -11.57 -13.06
CA ASN A 305 -32.92 -12.43 -13.83
C ASN A 305 -33.94 -13.04 -12.86
N VAL A 306 -35.22 -12.75 -13.07
CA VAL A 306 -36.31 -13.27 -12.24
C VAL A 306 -36.62 -14.67 -12.72
N ASP A 307 -36.05 -15.66 -12.04
CA ASP A 307 -36.36 -17.09 -12.23
C ASP A 307 -37.05 -17.60 -10.95
N PRO A 308 -38.38 -17.84 -11.00
CA PRO A 308 -39.12 -18.39 -9.88
C PRO A 308 -38.58 -19.74 -9.41
N GLU A 309 -38.07 -20.61 -10.30
CA GLU A 309 -37.58 -21.92 -9.87
C GLU A 309 -36.28 -21.82 -9.07
N LEU A 310 -35.39 -20.88 -9.45
CA LEU A 310 -34.13 -20.63 -8.74
C LEU A 310 -34.30 -19.75 -7.49
N SER A 311 -35.43 -19.04 -7.37
CA SER A 311 -35.71 -18.08 -6.30
C SER A 311 -36.81 -18.55 -5.34
N THR A 312 -37.39 -19.72 -5.55
CA THR A 312 -38.43 -20.28 -4.68
C THR A 312 -37.83 -20.66 -3.32
N PHE A 313 -38.37 -20.07 -2.26
CA PHE A 313 -38.00 -20.40 -0.89
C PHE A 313 -39.10 -21.12 -0.12
N ASP A 314 -40.35 -21.11 -0.61
CA ASP A 314 -41.50 -21.81 -0.02
C ASP A 314 -42.59 -22.09 -1.05
N GLU A 315 -43.44 -23.09 -0.78
CA GLU A 315 -44.60 -23.45 -1.59
C GLU A 315 -45.87 -23.48 -0.73
N LEU A 316 -46.93 -22.85 -1.22
CA LEU A 316 -48.23 -22.83 -0.56
C LEU A 316 -49.40 -22.88 -1.55
N TYR A 317 -50.50 -23.48 -1.11
CA TYR A 317 -51.78 -23.41 -1.81
C TYR A 317 -52.58 -22.18 -1.39
N PHE A 318 -53.58 -21.80 -2.18
CA PHE A 318 -54.54 -20.77 -1.82
C PHE A 318 -55.96 -21.28 -2.00
N GLU A 319 -56.81 -21.05 -1.00
CA GLU A 319 -58.26 -21.07 -1.16
C GLU A 319 -58.76 -19.61 -1.15
N GLN A 320 -59.09 -19.07 -2.32
CA GLN A 320 -59.40 -17.66 -2.53
C GLN A 320 -58.28 -16.72 -2.02
N LYS A 321 -58.42 -16.18 -0.80
CA LYS A 321 -57.46 -15.28 -0.15
C LYS A 321 -56.78 -15.91 1.08
N THR A 322 -57.07 -17.18 1.35
CA THR A 322 -56.54 -17.90 2.50
C THR A 322 -55.31 -18.71 2.08
N PRO A 323 -54.11 -18.44 2.62
CA PRO A 323 -52.92 -19.25 2.36
C PRO A 323 -53.00 -20.58 3.10
N LEU A 324 -52.66 -21.67 2.42
CA LEU A 324 -52.62 -23.04 2.92
C LEU A 324 -51.18 -23.56 2.76
N TYR A 325 -50.39 -23.43 3.82
CA TYR A 325 -48.99 -23.88 3.84
C TYR A 325 -48.92 -25.40 3.80
N ILE A 326 -47.99 -25.94 2.99
CA ILE A 326 -47.74 -27.39 2.92
C ILE A 326 -47.19 -27.90 4.25
N GLU A 327 -46.28 -27.13 4.86
CA GLU A 327 -45.73 -27.39 6.18
C GLU A 327 -45.63 -26.10 6.96
N PHE A 328 -45.95 -26.14 8.26
CA PHE A 328 -45.68 -24.99 9.13
C PHE A 328 -44.17 -24.82 9.29
N LYS A 329 -43.66 -23.68 8.86
CA LYS A 329 -42.27 -23.26 9.08
C LYS A 329 -42.20 -22.37 10.32
N ASP A 330 -41.07 -22.41 11.01
CA ASP A 330 -40.81 -21.49 12.11
C ASP A 330 -40.37 -20.10 11.58
N PHE A 331 -40.37 -19.09 12.45
CA PHE A 331 -39.93 -17.74 12.08
C PHE A 331 -38.46 -17.67 11.63
N SER A 332 -37.66 -18.66 12.06
CA SER A 332 -36.26 -18.77 11.70
C SER A 332 -36.10 -19.07 10.20
N PHE A 333 -37.01 -19.85 9.62
CA PHE A 333 -37.04 -20.15 8.20
C PHE A 333 -37.17 -18.89 7.33
N PHE A 334 -38.18 -18.06 7.60
CA PHE A 334 -38.45 -16.84 6.80
C PHE A 334 -37.37 -15.76 6.98
N SER A 335 -36.76 -15.69 8.17
CA SER A 335 -35.73 -14.68 8.46
C SER A 335 -34.35 -15.08 7.91
N TYR A 336 -34.06 -16.38 7.79
CA TYR A 336 -32.71 -16.89 7.49
C TYR A 336 -32.58 -17.50 6.12
N LYS A 337 -33.46 -18.45 5.78
CA LYS A 337 -33.33 -19.26 4.58
C LYS A 337 -33.67 -18.44 3.33
N ALA A 338 -34.70 -17.61 3.40
CA ALA A 338 -35.07 -16.71 2.32
C ALA A 338 -34.03 -15.58 2.14
N THR A 339 -33.56 -14.99 3.24
CA THR A 339 -32.58 -13.88 3.21
C THR A 339 -31.21 -14.31 2.67
N LEU A 340 -30.76 -15.53 2.99
CA LEU A 340 -29.48 -16.07 2.50
C LEU A 340 -29.57 -16.72 1.12
N LEU A 341 -30.75 -16.77 0.51
CA LEU A 341 -30.92 -17.42 -0.78
C LEU A 341 -29.96 -16.80 -1.80
N ASN A 342 -29.14 -17.65 -2.43
CA ASN A 342 -28.09 -17.25 -3.38
C ASN A 342 -26.98 -16.34 -2.81
N ALA A 343 -26.81 -16.27 -1.49
CA ALA A 343 -25.75 -15.51 -0.84
C ALA A 343 -25.29 -16.19 0.46
N THR A 344 -25.29 -17.52 0.52
CA THR A 344 -24.87 -18.22 1.74
C THR A 344 -23.36 -18.07 1.97
N PRO A 345 -22.88 -18.12 3.23
CA PRO A 345 -21.45 -18.09 3.52
C PRO A 345 -20.66 -19.18 2.79
N GLU A 346 -21.23 -20.38 2.67
CA GLU A 346 -20.59 -21.50 1.98
C GLU A 346 -20.39 -21.20 0.51
N GLN A 347 -21.39 -20.61 -0.15
CA GLN A 347 -21.29 -20.19 -1.55
C GLN A 347 -20.26 -19.06 -1.74
N ALA A 348 -20.21 -18.11 -0.81
CA ALA A 348 -19.23 -17.03 -0.84
C ALA A 348 -17.79 -17.56 -0.71
N LEU A 349 -17.58 -18.51 0.21
CA LEU A 349 -16.29 -19.18 0.40
C LEU A 349 -15.90 -20.04 -0.81
N GLU A 350 -16.86 -20.80 -1.39
CA GLU A 350 -16.63 -21.61 -2.58
C GLU A 350 -16.21 -20.75 -3.78
N ASP A 351 -16.91 -19.63 -4.02
CA ASP A 351 -16.57 -18.71 -5.10
C ASP A 351 -15.15 -18.12 -4.87
N TYR A 352 -14.81 -17.72 -3.64
CA TYR A 352 -13.47 -17.25 -3.29
C TYR A 352 -12.39 -18.30 -3.56
N GLN A 353 -12.58 -19.52 -3.07
CA GLN A 353 -11.66 -20.65 -3.28
C GLN A 353 -11.50 -20.97 -4.76
N THR A 354 -12.58 -20.91 -5.54
CA THR A 354 -12.56 -21.15 -6.99
C THR A 354 -11.58 -20.22 -7.71
N VAL A 355 -11.50 -18.94 -7.30
CA VAL A 355 -10.55 -18.00 -7.89
C VAL A 355 -9.12 -18.27 -7.43
N GLN A 356 -8.90 -18.66 -6.18
CA GLN A 356 -7.59 -19.06 -5.70
C GLN A 356 -7.06 -20.29 -6.45
N ASP A 357 -7.91 -21.29 -6.68
CA ASP A 357 -7.57 -22.51 -7.42
C ASP A 357 -7.27 -22.21 -8.89
N LEU A 358 -8.06 -21.33 -9.51
CA LEU A 358 -7.79 -20.85 -10.86
C LEU A 358 -6.44 -20.13 -10.94
N ALA A 359 -6.19 -19.17 -10.05
CA ALA A 359 -4.96 -18.41 -10.02
C ALA A 359 -3.74 -19.33 -9.82
N SER A 360 -3.84 -20.28 -8.89
CA SER A 360 -2.83 -21.30 -8.65
C SER A 360 -2.57 -22.14 -9.89
N HIS A 361 -3.61 -22.61 -10.58
CA HIS A 361 -3.46 -23.37 -11.82
C HIS A 361 -2.73 -22.57 -12.92
N ILE A 362 -3.10 -21.30 -13.13
CA ILE A 362 -2.44 -20.44 -14.12
C ILE A 362 -0.97 -20.21 -13.75
N LEU A 363 -0.66 -19.97 -12.47
CA LEU A 363 0.73 -19.81 -12.00
C LEU A 363 1.54 -21.10 -12.19
N LEU A 364 0.93 -22.28 -12.07
CA LEU A 364 1.59 -23.57 -12.34
C LEU A 364 1.95 -23.75 -13.83
N CYS A 365 1.29 -23.05 -14.75
CA CYS A 365 1.64 -23.04 -16.18
C CYS A 365 2.83 -22.10 -16.49
N ILE A 366 3.20 -21.21 -15.57
CA ILE A 366 4.37 -20.33 -15.70
C ILE A 366 5.65 -21.15 -15.43
N ASP A 367 6.71 -20.87 -16.20
CA ASP A 367 8.04 -21.44 -16.05
C ASP A 367 8.53 -21.27 -14.60
N TYR A 368 8.99 -22.38 -14.02
CA TYR A 368 9.43 -22.45 -12.62
C TYR A 368 10.53 -21.43 -12.30
N LYS A 369 11.34 -21.03 -13.28
CA LYS A 369 12.45 -20.08 -13.11
C LYS A 369 11.99 -18.66 -12.79
N ILE A 370 10.79 -18.27 -13.22
CA ILE A 370 10.26 -16.91 -13.03
C ILE A 370 9.00 -16.88 -12.18
N ARG A 371 8.40 -18.05 -11.90
CA ARG A 371 7.13 -18.15 -11.17
C ARG A 371 7.17 -17.46 -9.82
N GLU A 372 8.27 -17.62 -9.07
CA GLU A 372 8.42 -17.00 -7.75
C GLU A 372 8.41 -15.47 -7.84
N ASP A 373 9.10 -14.89 -8.82
CA ASP A 373 9.10 -13.44 -9.07
C ASP A 373 7.70 -12.93 -9.41
N VAL A 374 6.99 -13.65 -10.26
CA VAL A 374 5.60 -13.32 -10.63
C VAL A 374 4.70 -13.38 -9.40
N VAL A 375 4.82 -14.42 -8.57
CA VAL A 375 4.04 -14.55 -7.32
C VAL A 375 4.32 -13.38 -6.39
N ARG A 376 5.59 -12.98 -6.21
CA ARG A 376 5.95 -11.82 -5.39
C ARG A 376 5.29 -10.54 -5.89
N LEU A 377 5.31 -10.30 -7.21
CA LEU A 377 4.65 -9.14 -7.82
C LEU A 377 3.12 -9.17 -7.65
N VAL A 378 2.50 -10.34 -7.86
CA VAL A 378 1.05 -10.54 -7.70
C VAL A 378 0.61 -10.25 -6.27
N LEU A 379 1.40 -10.67 -5.28
CA LEU A 379 1.11 -10.51 -3.86
C LEU A 379 1.59 -9.18 -3.26
N SER A 380 2.19 -8.29 -4.05
CA SER A 380 2.61 -6.98 -3.58
C SER A 380 1.49 -5.96 -3.64
N ARG A 381 1.35 -5.15 -2.57
CA ARG A 381 0.35 -4.08 -2.47
C ARG A 381 0.60 -2.95 -3.46
N HIS A 382 1.87 -2.53 -3.55
CA HIS A 382 2.32 -1.45 -4.42
C HIS A 382 3.35 -1.98 -5.39
N LEU A 383 3.26 -1.53 -6.64
CA LEU A 383 4.20 -1.87 -7.69
C LEU A 383 4.85 -0.60 -8.22
N GLY A 384 6.10 -0.74 -8.65
CA GLY A 384 6.87 0.27 -9.35
C GLY A 384 6.86 0.03 -10.85
N TRP A 385 6.72 1.10 -11.63
CA TRP A 385 6.90 1.10 -13.08
C TRP A 385 8.05 2.01 -13.48
N ASP A 386 9.08 1.43 -14.08
CA ASP A 386 10.21 2.14 -14.68
C ASP A 386 9.88 2.41 -16.15
N GLU A 387 9.54 3.67 -16.46
CA GLU A 387 9.17 4.08 -17.81
C GLU A 387 10.33 3.91 -18.80
N GLY A 388 11.56 4.09 -18.34
CA GLY A 388 12.74 4.06 -19.21
C GLY A 388 13.05 2.64 -19.68
N ARG A 389 12.94 1.67 -18.77
CA ARG A 389 13.25 0.26 -19.07
C ARG A 389 12.01 -0.61 -19.32
N GLN A 390 10.82 -0.04 -19.17
CA GLN A 390 9.53 -0.74 -19.34
C GLN A 390 9.43 -1.99 -18.45
N ARG A 391 9.91 -1.87 -17.20
CA ARG A 391 9.94 -2.96 -16.20
C ARG A 391 9.08 -2.64 -14.99
N VAL A 392 8.55 -3.70 -14.39
CA VAL A 392 7.82 -3.64 -13.12
C VAL A 392 8.74 -4.13 -12.00
N GLY A 393 8.63 -3.55 -10.81
CA GLY A 393 9.38 -3.99 -9.63
C GLY A 393 8.63 -3.72 -8.33
N ILE A 394 9.16 -4.26 -7.23
CA ILE A 394 8.72 -3.96 -5.87
C ILE A 394 9.76 -2.97 -5.33
N LEU A 395 9.31 -1.78 -4.92
CA LEU A 395 10.21 -0.67 -4.59
C LEU A 395 10.31 -0.37 -3.11
N PHE A 396 9.42 -0.94 -2.30
CA PHE A 396 9.36 -0.72 -0.86
C PHE A 396 8.91 -2.02 -0.19
N PRO A 397 9.33 -2.25 1.06
CA PRO A 397 8.78 -3.33 1.88
C PRO A 397 7.28 -3.12 2.15
N ASP A 398 6.60 -4.18 2.59
CA ASP A 398 5.18 -4.15 2.95
C ASP A 398 4.89 -3.41 4.27
N HIS A 399 5.93 -2.92 4.94
CA HIS A 399 5.85 -2.12 6.15
C HIS A 399 6.57 -0.78 5.95
N LEU A 400 6.21 0.22 6.75
CA LEU A 400 6.95 1.48 6.81
C LEU A 400 7.23 1.78 8.27
N ALA A 401 8.50 1.87 8.62
CA ALA A 401 8.95 2.29 9.94
C ALA A 401 9.14 3.81 9.97
N ASP A 402 8.79 4.42 11.09
CA ASP A 402 9.09 5.81 11.38
C ASP A 402 9.38 5.97 12.87
N ALA A 403 10.22 6.94 13.23
CA ALA A 403 10.62 7.17 14.62
C ALA A 403 10.74 8.67 14.89
N VAL A 404 10.35 9.12 16.08
CA VAL A 404 10.57 10.50 16.53
C VAL A 404 11.66 10.49 17.59
N PHE A 405 12.82 11.07 17.29
CA PHE A 405 13.86 11.23 18.30
C PHE A 405 13.50 12.39 19.24
N SER A 406 13.48 12.14 20.55
CA SER A 406 13.51 13.22 21.55
C SER A 406 14.97 13.58 21.82
N TYR A 407 15.36 14.78 21.42
CA TYR A 407 16.61 15.37 21.88
C TYR A 407 16.24 16.15 23.14
N GLY A 408 16.73 15.67 24.30
CA GLY A 408 16.29 16.16 25.61
C GLY A 408 16.33 17.68 25.69
N SER A 409 15.17 18.27 25.97
CA SER A 409 15.10 19.59 26.60
C SER A 409 15.53 19.40 28.05
N SER A 410 16.70 19.92 28.41
CA SER A 410 16.91 20.32 29.79
C SER A 410 15.98 21.51 30.01
N ASP A 411 14.90 21.29 30.77
CA ASP A 411 14.12 22.39 31.36
C ASP A 411 15.00 23.26 32.27
#